data_AF-A0A931FRF0-F1
#
_entry.id   AF-A0A931FRF0-F1
#
_cell.length_a   1.000
_cell.length_b   1.000
_cell.length_c   1.000
_cell.angle_alpha   90.00
_cell.angle_beta   90.00
_cell.angle_gamma   90.00
#
_symmetry.space_group_name_H-M   'P 1'
#
loop_
_entity.id
_entity.type
_entity.pdbx_description
1 polymer ?
#
loop_
_entity_poly.entity_id
_entity_poly.type
_entity_poly.pdbx_seq_one_letter_code
_entity_poly.pdbx_strand_id
1 'polypeptide(L)'
;MSGHGSQTIQELAGEALRDTTLLAQKEFALFRTEMSQNIRQIFIGITLVVAAAAFAIAAIMLFTQALVDWLAVIVGSRALAALIVGGAMALIAIGLGLGARYAMSTSSLAPQRTTRSLKRDAEILSERVTG
;
A
#
# COMPACT_ATOMS: atom_id res chain seq x y z
N MET A 1 -4.38 1.62 -66.77
CA MET A 1 -3.74 0.67 -65.83
C MET A 1 -3.54 1.40 -64.51
N SER A 2 -4.57 1.48 -63.68
CA SER A 2 -4.55 2.29 -62.45
C SER A 2 -5.59 1.73 -61.49
N GLY A 3 -5.19 1.26 -60.30
CA GLY A 3 -6.15 0.89 -59.25
C GLY A 3 -5.67 0.08 -58.04
N HIS A 4 -4.55 -0.65 -58.08
CA HIS A 4 -4.32 -1.73 -57.09
C HIS A 4 -3.37 -1.43 -55.91
N GLY A 5 -2.70 -0.27 -55.85
CA GLY A 5 -1.71 0.00 -54.79
C GLY A 5 -2.27 0.49 -53.45
N SER A 6 -3.46 1.11 -53.44
CA SER A 6 -4.09 1.63 -52.24
C SER A 6 -4.83 0.57 -51.42
N GLN A 7 -5.32 -0.48 -52.08
CA GLN A 7 -6.04 -1.59 -51.43
C GLN A 7 -5.09 -2.44 -50.57
N THR A 8 -3.87 -2.72 -51.03
CA THR A 8 -2.92 -3.59 -50.33
C THR A 8 -2.31 -2.95 -49.08
N ILE A 9 -2.08 -1.62 -49.08
CA ILE A 9 -1.59 -0.91 -47.89
C ILE A 9 -2.69 -0.80 -46.83
N GLN A 10 -3.95 -0.60 -47.25
CA GLN A 10 -5.11 -0.62 -46.35
C GLN A 10 -5.35 -2.03 -45.77
N GLU A 11 -5.11 -3.07 -46.56
CA GLU A 11 -5.21 -4.48 -46.14
C GLU A 11 -4.11 -4.86 -45.13
N LEU A 12 -2.84 -4.51 -45.39
CA LEU A 12 -1.72 -4.74 -44.46
C LEU A 12 -1.86 -3.95 -43.15
N ALA A 13 -2.34 -2.71 -43.22
CA ALA A 13 -2.63 -1.92 -42.01
C ALA A 13 -3.79 -2.53 -41.21
N GLY A 14 -4.82 -3.05 -41.88
CA GLY A 14 -5.92 -3.78 -41.27
C GLY A 14 -5.45 -5.07 -40.58
N GLU A 15 -4.58 -5.85 -41.22
CA GLU A 15 -3.99 -7.07 -40.68
C GLU A 15 -3.13 -6.79 -39.44
N ALA A 16 -2.26 -5.77 -39.49
CA ALA A 16 -1.41 -5.39 -38.35
C ALA A 16 -2.22 -4.86 -37.14
N LEU A 17 -3.31 -4.12 -37.38
CA LEU A 17 -4.25 -3.68 -36.34
C LEU A 17 -5.05 -4.86 -35.75
N ARG A 18 -5.40 -5.85 -36.58
CA ARG A 18 -6.02 -7.10 -36.15
C ARG A 18 -5.07 -7.89 -35.24
N ASP A 19 -3.82 -8.06 -35.65
CA ASP A 19 -2.81 -8.80 -34.89
C ASP A 19 -2.44 -8.13 -33.57
N THR A 20 -2.30 -6.80 -33.55
CA THR A 20 -2.08 -6.04 -32.29
C THR A 20 -3.27 -6.12 -31.35
N THR A 21 -4.51 -6.12 -31.87
CA THR A 21 -5.71 -6.32 -31.05
C THR A 21 -5.76 -7.73 -30.46
N LEU A 22 -5.38 -8.76 -31.24
CA LEU A 22 -5.29 -10.14 -30.77
C LEU A 22 -4.20 -10.31 -29.70
N LEU A 23 -3.04 -9.67 -29.88
CA LEU A 23 -1.96 -9.67 -28.89
C LEU A 23 -2.39 -8.96 -27.60
N ALA A 24 -3.03 -7.80 -27.71
CA ALA A 24 -3.55 -7.05 -26.56
C ALA A 24 -4.62 -7.82 -25.80
N GLN A 25 -5.53 -8.52 -26.49
CA GLN A 25 -6.49 -9.42 -25.83
C GLN A 25 -5.80 -10.56 -25.10
N LYS A 26 -4.74 -11.14 -25.68
CA LYS A 26 -3.97 -12.22 -25.07
C LYS A 26 -3.23 -11.75 -23.82
N GLU A 27 -2.58 -10.59 -23.87
CA GLU A 27 -1.92 -10.01 -22.70
C GLU A 27 -2.93 -9.63 -21.61
N PHE A 28 -4.09 -9.10 -21.98
CA PHE A 28 -5.16 -8.80 -21.02
C PHE A 28 -5.71 -10.08 -20.36
N ALA A 29 -5.85 -11.17 -21.12
CA ALA A 29 -6.25 -12.46 -20.57
C ALA A 29 -5.20 -13.06 -19.62
N LEU A 30 -3.91 -12.92 -19.96
CA LEU A 30 -2.81 -13.32 -19.08
C LEU A 30 -2.78 -12.48 -17.80
N PHE A 31 -2.84 -11.15 -17.95
CA PHE A 31 -2.87 -10.19 -16.85
C PHE A 31 -4.05 -10.46 -15.91
N ARG A 32 -5.25 -10.72 -16.46
CA ARG A 32 -6.43 -11.09 -15.67
C ARG A 32 -6.20 -12.39 -14.89
N THR A 33 -5.52 -13.37 -15.50
CA THR A 33 -5.21 -14.66 -14.87
C THR A 33 -4.24 -14.49 -13.71
N GLU A 34 -3.15 -13.76 -13.90
CA GLU A 34 -2.17 -13.45 -12.84
C GLU A 34 -2.79 -12.59 -11.73
N MET A 35 -3.56 -11.56 -12.10
CA MET A 35 -4.23 -10.69 -11.13
C MET A 35 -5.26 -11.47 -10.30
N SER A 36 -6.04 -12.36 -10.92
CA SER A 36 -6.95 -13.28 -10.21
C SER A 36 -6.21 -14.14 -9.18
N GLN A 37 -5.05 -14.67 -9.54
CA GLN A 37 -4.23 -15.48 -8.65
C GLN A 37 -3.67 -14.67 -7.46
N ASN A 38 -3.24 -13.44 -7.73
CA ASN A 38 -2.69 -12.53 -6.71
C ASN A 38 -3.76 -11.93 -5.79
N ILE A 39 -4.95 -11.64 -6.30
CA ILE A 39 -6.06 -11.06 -5.53
C ILE A 39 -6.44 -11.96 -4.35
N ARG A 40 -6.54 -13.28 -4.57
CA ARG A 40 -6.82 -14.24 -3.48
C ARG A 40 -5.75 -14.20 -2.39
N GLN A 41 -4.49 -14.09 -2.76
CA GLN A 41 -3.38 -14.01 -1.80
C GLN A 41 -3.38 -12.70 -1.03
N ILE A 42 -3.71 -11.58 -1.68
CA ILE A 42 -3.92 -10.28 -1.03
C ILE A 42 -5.07 -10.36 -0.03
N PHE A 43 -6.21 -10.95 -0.40
CA PHE A 43 -7.34 -11.13 0.51
C PHE A 43 -6.96 -11.96 1.74
N ILE A 44 -6.31 -13.11 1.54
CA ILE A 44 -5.84 -13.95 2.66
C ILE A 44 -4.87 -13.15 3.54
N GLY A 45 -3.93 -12.42 2.94
CA GLY A 45 -2.98 -11.57 3.67
C GLY A 45 -3.68 -10.52 4.54
N ILE A 46 -4.64 -9.78 3.97
CA ILE A 46 -5.42 -8.77 4.69
C ILE A 46 -6.22 -9.42 5.82
N THR A 47 -6.91 -10.53 5.55
CA THR A 47 -7.71 -11.24 6.57
C THR A 47 -6.82 -11.71 7.73
N LEU A 48 -5.64 -12.25 7.45
CA LEU A 48 -4.69 -12.68 8.48
C LEU A 48 -4.18 -11.50 9.30
N VAL A 49 -3.85 -10.37 8.67
CA VAL A 49 -3.40 -9.16 9.38
C VAL A 49 -4.50 -8.60 10.28
N VAL A 50 -5.75 -8.55 9.79
CA VAL A 50 -6.90 -8.09 10.58
C VAL A 50 -7.16 -9.03 11.75
N ALA A 51 -7.11 -10.35 11.53
CA ALA A 51 -7.27 -11.34 12.60
C ALA A 51 -6.15 -11.20 13.65
N ALA A 52 -4.89 -11.10 13.22
CA ALA A 52 -3.76 -10.90 14.11
C ALA A 52 -3.88 -9.61 14.93
N ALA A 53 -4.31 -8.51 14.30
CA ALA A 53 -4.56 -7.24 15.00
C ALA A 53 -5.67 -7.38 16.05
N ALA A 54 -6.77 -8.06 15.74
CA ALA A 54 -7.85 -8.31 16.69
C ALA A 54 -7.38 -9.14 17.89
N PHE A 55 -6.63 -10.22 17.65
CA PHE A 55 -6.04 -11.03 18.72
C PHE A 55 -5.02 -10.24 19.55
N ALA A 56 -4.19 -9.41 18.92
CA ALA A 56 -3.24 -8.57 19.63
C ALA A 56 -3.96 -7.57 20.55
N ILE A 57 -5.04 -6.93 20.09
CA ILE A 57 -5.86 -6.03 20.92
C ILE A 57 -6.44 -6.80 22.11
N ALA A 58 -7.07 -7.95 21.87
CA ALA A 58 -7.65 -8.77 22.93
C ALA A 58 -6.59 -9.23 23.96
N ALA A 59 -5.43 -9.68 23.49
CA ALA A 59 -4.32 -10.11 24.34
C ALA A 59 -3.76 -8.95 25.17
N ILE A 60 -3.59 -7.76 24.58
CA ILE A 60 -3.14 -6.58 25.32
C ILE A 60 -4.13 -6.24 26.44
N MET A 61 -5.44 -6.21 26.16
CA MET A 61 -6.45 -5.94 27.19
C MET A 61 -6.40 -6.98 28.31
N LEU A 62 -6.31 -8.27 27.97
CA LEU A 62 -6.22 -9.36 28.93
C LEU A 62 -4.96 -9.26 29.80
N PHE A 63 -3.80 -9.02 29.18
CA PHE A 63 -2.54 -8.87 29.92
C PHE A 63 -2.50 -7.62 30.77
N THR A 64 -3.07 -6.50 30.32
CA THR A 64 -3.18 -5.28 31.15
C THR A 64 -4.02 -5.56 32.39
N GLN A 65 -5.18 -6.22 32.27
CA GLN A 65 -5.98 -6.58 33.45
C GLN A 65 -5.23 -7.54 34.38
N ALA A 66 -4.61 -8.58 33.83
CA ALA A 66 -3.83 -9.54 34.61
C ALA A 66 -2.67 -8.86 35.37
N LEU A 67 -1.99 -7.90 34.73
CA LEU A 67 -0.90 -7.16 35.35
C LEU A 67 -1.40 -6.22 36.46
N VAL A 68 -2.54 -5.57 36.25
CA VAL A 68 -3.19 -4.74 37.28
C VAL A 68 -3.60 -5.58 38.48
N ASP A 69 -4.24 -6.72 38.26
CA ASP A 69 -4.71 -7.58 39.36
C ASP A 69 -3.52 -8.22 40.11
N TRP A 70 -2.46 -8.62 39.39
CA TRP A 70 -1.21 -9.08 40.01
C TRP A 70 -0.56 -7.98 40.87
N LEU A 71 -0.44 -6.77 40.33
CA LEU A 71 0.18 -5.66 41.05
C LEU A 71 -0.70 -5.17 42.20
N ALA A 72 -2.02 -5.31 42.11
CA ALA A 72 -2.96 -4.97 43.18
C ALA A 72 -2.71 -5.77 44.46
N VAL A 73 -2.28 -7.04 44.35
CA VAL A 73 -1.91 -7.88 45.51
C VAL A 73 -0.68 -7.31 46.22
N ILE A 74 0.28 -6.77 45.46
CA ILE A 74 1.53 -6.23 46.00
C ILE A 74 1.32 -4.83 46.61
N VAL A 75 0.55 -3.98 45.93
CA VAL A 75 0.31 -2.58 46.33
C VAL A 75 -0.83 -2.47 47.35
N GLY A 76 -1.68 -3.50 47.48
CA GLY A 76 -2.83 -3.50 48.39
C GLY A 76 -4.00 -2.62 47.91
N SER A 77 -3.92 -2.06 46.70
CA SER A 77 -4.97 -1.24 46.11
C SER A 77 -5.03 -1.43 44.59
N ARG A 78 -6.18 -1.87 44.10
CA ARG A 78 -6.43 -2.04 42.66
C ARG A 78 -6.37 -0.72 41.90
N ALA A 79 -6.81 0.39 42.51
CA ALA A 79 -6.79 1.71 41.90
C ALA A 79 -5.35 2.22 41.69
N LEU A 80 -4.48 2.04 42.70
CA LEU A 80 -3.07 2.44 42.59
C LEU A 80 -2.33 1.55 41.59
N ALA A 81 -2.59 0.24 41.59
CA ALA A 81 -2.03 -0.68 40.61
C ALA A 81 -2.43 -0.30 39.16
N ALA A 82 -3.72 0.01 38.94
CA ALA A 82 -4.22 0.47 37.65
C ALA A 82 -3.55 1.77 37.20
N LEU A 83 -3.34 2.72 38.12
CA LEU A 83 -2.67 3.98 37.81
C LEU A 83 -1.20 3.77 37.41
N ILE A 84 -0.48 2.89 38.12
CA ILE A 84 0.93 2.58 37.83
C ILE A 84 1.05 1.88 36.47
N VAL A 85 0.27 0.82 36.23
CA VAL A 85 0.31 0.07 34.97
C VAL A 85 -0.14 0.96 33.80
N GLY A 86 -1.23 1.69 33.95
CA GLY A 86 -1.72 2.62 32.94
C GLY A 86 -0.71 3.72 32.63
N GLY A 87 -0.07 4.27 33.66
CA GLY A 87 1.02 5.24 33.50
C GLY A 87 2.21 4.68 32.73
N ALA A 88 2.66 3.47 33.06
CA ALA A 88 3.74 2.79 32.34
C ALA A 88 3.38 2.54 30.86
N MET A 89 2.15 2.09 30.58
CA MET A 89 1.66 1.90 29.21
C MET A 89 1.57 3.23 28.45
N ALA A 90 1.15 4.32 29.09
CA ALA A 90 1.10 5.64 28.48
C ALA A 90 2.50 6.14 28.08
N LEU A 91 3.52 5.93 28.93
CA LEU A 91 4.90 6.28 28.62
C LEU A 91 5.44 5.50 27.41
N ILE A 92 5.15 4.19 27.34
CA ILE A 92 5.51 3.35 26.19
C ILE A 92 4.81 3.86 24.92
N ALA A 93 3.50 4.12 24.98
CA ALA A 93 2.72 4.61 23.84
C ALA A 93 3.24 5.95 23.32
N ILE A 94 3.56 6.88 24.21
CA ILE A 94 4.20 8.15 23.85
C ILE A 94 5.53 7.85 23.14
N GLY A 95 6.42 7.08 23.74
CA GLY A 95 7.73 6.74 23.16
C GLY A 95 7.64 6.14 21.76
N LEU A 96 6.73 5.18 21.55
CA LEU A 96 6.46 4.60 20.23
C LEU A 96 5.92 5.63 19.24
N GLY A 97 5.00 6.51 19.66
CA GLY A 97 4.50 7.61 18.83
C GLY A 97 5.60 8.60 18.44
N LEU A 98 6.52 8.92 19.38
CA LEU A 98 7.67 9.77 19.10
C LEU A 98 8.69 9.10 18.17
N GLY A 99 8.84 7.78 18.26
CA GLY A 99 9.67 6.99 17.35
C GLY A 99 9.08 6.90 15.95
N ALA A 100 7.77 6.63 15.85
CA ALA A 100 7.05 6.55 14.58
C ALA A 100 7.09 7.87 13.81
N ARG A 101 6.80 9.01 14.48
CA ARG A 101 6.93 10.33 13.83
C ARG A 101 8.36 10.59 13.35
N TYR A 102 9.37 10.17 14.11
CA TYR A 102 10.78 10.37 13.76
C TYR A 102 11.19 9.50 12.56
N ALA A 103 10.75 8.25 12.54
CA ALA A 103 10.97 7.34 11.42
C ALA A 103 10.30 7.86 10.13
N MET A 104 9.09 8.40 10.23
CA MET A 104 8.40 9.02 9.10
C MET A 104 9.04 10.34 8.65
N SER A 105 9.58 11.16 9.57
CA SER A 105 10.26 12.41 9.21
C SER A 105 11.64 12.20 8.57
N THR A 106 12.33 11.12 8.95
CA THR A 106 13.65 10.76 8.39
C THR A 106 13.52 9.97 7.09
N SER A 107 12.46 9.19 6.96
CA SER A 107 12.07 8.56 5.70
C SER A 107 11.45 9.63 4.81
N SER A 108 12.29 10.39 4.09
CA SER A 108 11.89 11.19 2.93
C SER A 108 11.26 10.27 1.87
N LEU A 109 9.99 9.92 2.07
CA LEU A 109 9.15 9.20 1.10
C LEU A 109 8.88 10.06 -0.14
N ALA A 110 9.22 11.34 -0.12
CA ALA A 110 9.31 12.18 -1.31
C ALA A 110 10.54 11.76 -2.13
N PRO A 111 10.37 11.11 -3.29
CA PRO A 111 11.50 10.80 -4.15
C PRO A 111 11.98 12.12 -4.76
N GLN A 112 13.06 12.69 -4.20
CA GLN A 112 13.60 13.97 -4.68
C GLN A 112 14.08 13.89 -6.15
N ARG A 113 14.42 12.69 -6.61
CA ARG A 113 14.81 12.43 -8.01
C ARG A 113 13.59 12.36 -8.94
N THR A 114 12.56 11.58 -8.60
CA THR A 114 11.36 11.39 -9.43
C THR A 114 10.53 12.66 -9.57
N THR A 115 10.38 13.42 -8.48
CA THR A 115 9.68 14.72 -8.50
C THR A 115 10.38 15.75 -9.37
N ARG A 116 11.72 15.75 -9.42
CA ARG A 116 12.49 16.66 -10.29
C ARG A 116 12.34 16.29 -11.76
N SER A 117 12.34 15.00 -12.10
CA SER A 117 12.12 14.55 -13.49
C SER A 117 10.71 14.88 -13.99
N LEU A 118 9.67 14.61 -13.18
CA LEU A 118 8.29 14.92 -13.54
C LEU A 118 8.05 16.43 -13.74
N LYS A 119 8.67 17.29 -12.92
CA LYS A 119 8.59 18.75 -13.10
C LYS A 119 9.23 19.20 -14.41
N ARG A 120 10.41 18.66 -14.73
CA ARG A 120 11.12 18.97 -15.98
C ARG A 120 10.31 18.52 -17.20
N ASP A 121 9.69 17.35 -17.14
CA ASP A 121 8.88 16.81 -18.22
C ASP A 121 7.59 17.62 -18.43
N ALA A 122 6.98 18.11 -17.35
CA ALA A 122 5.83 19.01 -17.42
C ALA A 122 6.18 20.39 -18.02
N GLU A 123 7.35 20.94 -17.68
CA GLU A 123 7.84 22.21 -18.21
C GLU A 123 8.09 22.10 -19.73
N ILE A 124 8.74 21.02 -20.18
CA ILE A 124 8.97 20.74 -21.61
C ILE A 124 7.63 20.57 -22.36
N LEU A 125 6.62 19.95 -21.76
CA LEU A 125 5.32 19.78 -22.40
C LEU A 125 4.55 21.12 -22.48
N SER A 126 4.66 21.97 -21.46
CA SER A 126 4.04 23.30 -21.45
C SER A 126 4.63 24.25 -22.49
N GLU A 127 5.94 24.14 -22.75
CA GLU A 127 6.63 24.91 -23.79
C GLU A 127 6.19 24.49 -25.21
N ARG A 128 5.91 23.20 -25.42
CA ARG A 128 5.42 22.66 -26.71
C ARG A 128 3.95 22.97 -27.03
N VAL A 129 3.14 23.31 -26.03
CA VAL A 129 1.73 23.67 -26.22
C VAL A 129 1.55 25.19 -26.39
N THR A 130 2.54 25.97 -25.98
CA THR A 130 2.50 27.45 -26.03
C THR A 130 3.29 28.03 -27.20
N GLY A 131 4.10 27.21 -27.91
CA GLY A 131 4.79 27.58 -29.16
C GLY A 131 4.12 26.96 -30.38
#